data_AF-A0A3P6UA10-F1
#
_entry.id   AF-A0A3P6UA10-F1
#
_cell.length_a   1.000
_cell.length_b   1.000
_cell.length_c   1.000
_cell.angle_alpha   90.00
_cell.angle_beta   90.00
_cell.angle_gamma   90.00
#
_symmetry.space_group_name_H-M   'P 1'
#
loop_
_entity.id
_entity.type
_entity.pdbx_description
1 polymer ?
#
loop_
_entity_poly.entity_id
_entity_poly.type
_entity_poly.pdbx_seq_one_letter_code
_entity_poly.pdbx_strand_id
1 'polypeptide(L)'
;MSGRDAFDSTCIDTPSSCFMQGRPVKGVTVGIPKEYHNESLSNECWKGWNEAAKALAALGCKIKEVSMPSTAYSIICYHVLAEADITSNMAR
;
A
#
# COMPACT_ATOMS: atom_id res chain seq x y z
N MET A 1 -12.90 -10.39 -4.46
CA MET A 1 -13.40 -11.60 -3.78
C MET A 1 -12.62 -11.76 -2.49
N SER A 2 -13.29 -12.16 -1.42
CA SER A 2 -12.71 -12.54 -0.13
C SER A 2 -13.40 -13.81 0.36
N GLY A 3 -12.74 -14.56 1.23
CA GLY A 3 -13.26 -15.81 1.77
C GLY A 3 -12.17 -16.87 1.85
N ARG A 4 -12.39 -17.85 2.72
CA ARG A 4 -11.47 -18.96 2.90
C ARG A 4 -11.62 -19.97 1.76
N ASP A 5 -10.50 -20.37 1.17
CA ASP A 5 -10.42 -21.53 0.28
C ASP A 5 -9.75 -22.69 1.03
N ALA A 6 -10.42 -23.84 1.07
CA ALA A 6 -9.90 -25.04 1.74
C ALA A 6 -8.74 -25.68 0.98
N PHE A 7 -8.56 -25.38 -0.31
CA PHE A 7 -7.51 -25.94 -1.16
C PHE A 7 -6.27 -25.06 -1.31
N ASP A 8 -6.27 -23.87 -0.69
CA ASP A 8 -5.13 -22.95 -0.66
C ASP A 8 -4.52 -22.91 0.75
N SER A 9 -3.31 -23.46 0.89
CA SER A 9 -2.59 -23.49 2.16
C SER A 9 -2.11 -22.12 2.65
N THR A 10 -2.11 -21.11 1.79
CA THR A 10 -1.74 -19.74 2.12
C THR A 10 -2.95 -18.88 2.49
N CYS A 11 -4.17 -19.41 2.37
CA CYS A 11 -5.40 -18.71 2.66
C CYS A 11 -5.61 -18.53 4.16
N ILE A 12 -5.86 -17.29 4.59
CA ILE A 12 -6.12 -16.92 5.99
C ILE A 12 -7.60 -16.66 6.24
N ASP A 13 -8.06 -17.00 7.45
CA ASP A 13 -9.42 -16.67 7.90
C ASP A 13 -9.48 -15.18 8.29
N THR A 14 -9.88 -14.34 7.33
CA THR A 14 -9.86 -12.88 7.50
C THR A 14 -11.15 -12.41 8.20
N PRO A 15 -11.08 -11.76 9.37
CA PRO A 15 -12.27 -11.31 10.06
C PRO A 15 -12.96 -10.20 9.27
N SER A 16 -14.30 -10.16 9.33
CA SER A 16 -15.11 -9.15 8.64
C SER A 16 -14.77 -7.71 9.06
N SER A 17 -14.20 -7.54 10.26
CA SER A 17 -13.74 -6.26 10.78
C SER A 17 -12.59 -5.62 10.00
N CYS A 18 -11.84 -6.40 9.21
CA CYS A 18 -10.76 -5.90 8.34
C CYS A 18 -11.28 -5.09 7.15
N PHE A 19 -12.54 -5.25 6.77
CA PHE A 19 -13.12 -4.49 5.67
C PHE A 19 -13.68 -3.15 6.19
N MET A 20 -13.24 -2.06 5.56
CA MET A 20 -13.65 -0.69 5.92
C MET A 20 -14.87 -0.20 5.11
N GLN A 21 -15.58 -1.10 4.42
CA GLN A 21 -16.71 -0.75 3.55
C GLN A 21 -17.84 -0.09 4.37
N GLY A 22 -18.28 1.10 3.92
CA GLY A 22 -19.34 1.87 4.58
C GLY A 22 -18.95 2.56 5.89
N ARG A 23 -17.68 2.48 6.33
CA ARG A 23 -17.23 3.20 7.53
C ARG A 23 -16.91 4.66 7.20
N PRO A 24 -17.27 5.62 8.09
CA PRO A 24 -16.92 7.02 7.90
C PRO A 24 -15.40 7.18 7.98
N VAL A 25 -14.85 8.02 7.11
CA VAL A 25 -13.39 8.30 7.07
C VAL A 25 -12.96 9.42 8.02
N LYS A 26 -13.93 10.16 8.59
CA LYS A 26 -13.65 11.25 9.54
C LYS A 26 -12.85 10.74 10.73
N GLY A 27 -11.73 11.39 11.04
CA GLY A 27 -10.83 11.04 12.13
C GLY A 27 -9.77 9.98 11.80
N VAL A 28 -9.86 9.32 10.63
CA VAL A 28 -8.83 8.40 10.15
C VAL A 28 -7.54 9.15 9.91
N THR A 29 -6.41 8.57 10.34
CA THR A 29 -5.08 9.13 10.10
C THR A 29 -4.49 8.53 8.83
N VAL A 30 -4.10 9.39 7.89
CA VAL A 30 -3.51 9.02 6.61
C VAL A 30 -2.03 9.42 6.63
N GLY A 31 -1.15 8.41 6.52
CA GLY A 31 0.29 8.60 6.44
C GLY A 31 0.74 8.94 5.03
N ILE A 32 1.54 10.00 4.85
CA ILE A 32 2.18 10.36 3.59
C ILE A 32 3.69 10.11 3.73
N PRO A 33 4.27 9.12 3.04
CA PRO A 33 5.70 8.82 3.08
C PRO A 33 6.53 9.94 2.44
N LYS A 34 7.54 10.43 3.15
CA LYS A 34 8.47 11.47 2.64
C LYS A 34 9.25 10.98 1.43
N GLU A 35 9.69 9.73 1.48
CA GLU A 35 10.62 9.11 0.52
C GLU A 35 10.02 8.91 -0.88
N TYR A 36 8.69 9.02 -0.99
CA TYR A 36 7.98 8.86 -2.26
C TYR A 36 7.91 10.17 -3.06
N HIS A 37 8.20 11.31 -2.43
CA HIS A 37 8.51 12.54 -3.16
C HIS A 37 10.00 12.53 -3.49
N ASN A 38 10.33 11.92 -4.63
CA ASN A 38 11.69 11.77 -5.11
C ASN A 38 11.86 12.36 -6.51
N GLU A 39 13.10 12.36 -7.01
CA GLU A 39 13.50 12.98 -8.28
C GLU A 39 12.81 12.37 -9.51
N SER A 40 12.30 11.15 -9.39
CA SER A 40 11.60 10.46 -10.49
C SER A 40 10.11 10.80 -10.56
N LEU A 41 9.56 11.48 -9.55
CA LEU A 41 8.15 11.85 -9.52
C LEU A 41 7.91 13.12 -10.35
N SER A 42 6.99 13.04 -11.32
CA SER A 42 6.62 14.21 -12.10
C SER A 42 5.84 15.24 -11.27
N ASN A 43 5.94 16.50 -11.66
CA ASN A 43 5.22 17.60 -11.00
C ASN A 43 3.69 17.43 -11.10
N GLU A 44 3.18 16.86 -12.18
CA GLU A 44 1.76 16.59 -12.37
C GLU A 44 1.28 15.54 -11.35
N CYS A 45 2.04 14.46 -11.17
CA CYS A 45 1.74 13.44 -10.16
C CYS A 45 1.82 14.02 -8.74
N TRP A 46 2.83 14.84 -8.46
CA TRP A 46 2.96 15.51 -7.16
C TRP A 46 1.77 16.44 -6.86
N LYS A 47 1.30 17.20 -7.85
CA LYS A 47 0.09 18.03 -7.71
C LYS A 47 -1.14 17.16 -7.41
N GLY A 48 -1.39 16.12 -8.20
CA GLY A 48 -2.52 15.22 -8.01
C GLY A 48 -2.51 14.54 -6.63
N TRP A 49 -1.33 14.17 -6.13
CA TRP A 49 -1.19 13.62 -4.78
C TRP A 49 -1.59 14.63 -3.71
N ASN A 50 -1.09 15.86 -3.80
CA ASN A 50 -1.43 16.92 -2.85
C ASN A 50 -2.93 17.29 -2.89
N GLU A 51 -3.56 17.26 -4.06
CA GLU A 51 -5.01 17.46 -4.20
C GLU A 51 -5.80 16.35 -3.51
N ALA A 52 -5.40 15.08 -3.67
CA ALA A 52 -6.01 13.96 -2.98
C ALA A 52 -5.86 14.07 -1.45
N ALA A 53 -4.69 14.49 -0.96
CA ALA A 53 -4.46 14.71 0.47
C ALA A 53 -5.35 15.84 1.03
N LYS A 54 -5.53 16.94 0.28
CA LYS A 54 -6.44 18.03 0.64
C LYS A 54 -7.90 17.58 0.67
N ALA A 55 -8.33 16.77 -0.30
CA ALA A 55 -9.68 16.22 -0.33
C ALA A 55 -9.95 15.34 0.90
N LEU A 56 -9.00 14.47 1.27
CA LEU A 56 -9.10 13.65 2.47
C LEU A 56 -9.13 14.49 3.76
N ALA A 57 -8.32 15.55 3.84
CA ALA A 57 -8.37 16.48 4.96
C ALA A 57 -9.73 17.19 5.08
N ALA A 58 -10.32 17.61 3.96
CA ALA A 58 -11.65 18.23 3.91
C ALA A 58 -12.77 17.27 4.38
N LEU A 59 -12.61 15.96 4.15
CA LEU A 59 -13.49 14.91 4.68
C LEU A 59 -13.27 14.62 6.18
N GLY A 60 -12.33 15.33 6.83
CA GLY A 60 -12.05 15.23 8.27
C GLY A 60 -11.00 14.18 8.62
N CYS A 61 -10.21 13.69 7.66
CA CYS A 61 -9.05 12.84 7.94
C CYS A 61 -7.90 13.66 8.52
N LYS A 62 -7.03 13.02 9.30
CA LYS A 62 -5.78 13.60 9.81
C LYS A 62 -4.64 13.21 8.87
N ILE A 63 -4.07 14.17 8.16
CA ILE A 63 -2.90 13.92 7.31
C ILE A 63 -1.64 14.01 8.16
N LYS A 64 -0.79 12.98 8.10
CA LYS A 64 0.47 12.92 8.84
C LYS A 64 1.60 12.51 7.91
N GLU A 65 2.68 13.28 7.94
CA GLU A 65 3.92 12.91 7.26
C GLU A 65 4.62 11.76 8.03
N VAL A 66 5.06 10.73 7.31
CA VAL A 66 5.72 9.55 7.89
C VAL A 66 7.02 9.25 7.13
N SER A 67 7.96 8.59 7.79
CA SER A 67 9.22 8.15 7.17
C SER A 67 9.21 6.64 7.01
N MET A 68 9.55 6.19 5.81
CA MET A 68 9.68 4.80 5.39
C MET A 68 11.02 4.59 4.67
N PRO A 69 12.17 4.70 5.35
CA PRO A 69 13.49 4.77 4.70
C PRO A 69 13.83 3.50 3.90
N SER A 70 13.28 2.34 4.31
CA SER A 70 13.54 1.06 3.68
C SER A 70 12.84 0.87 2.33
N THR A 71 11.85 1.71 1.97
CA THR A 71 11.10 1.54 0.72
C THR A 71 11.95 1.75 -0.52
N ALA A 72 13.05 2.50 -0.42
CA ALA A 72 14.01 2.67 -1.51
C ALA A 72 14.59 1.34 -2.00
N TYR A 73 14.65 0.32 -1.14
CA TYR A 73 15.17 -1.01 -1.49
C TYR A 73 14.10 -1.98 -1.98
N SER A 74 12.81 -1.61 -1.91
CA SER A 74 11.68 -2.52 -2.16
C SER A 74 11.71 -3.16 -3.55
N ILE A 75 12.04 -2.39 -4.59
CA ILE A 75 12.11 -2.87 -5.97
C ILE A 75 13.23 -3.90 -6.13
N ILE A 76 14.41 -3.64 -5.57
CA ILE A 76 15.55 -4.55 -5.67
C ILE A 76 15.26 -5.85 -4.89
N CYS A 77 14.74 -5.73 -3.66
CA CYS A 77 14.34 -6.89 -2.86
C CYS A 77 13.28 -7.73 -3.59
N TYR A 78 12.30 -7.08 -4.23
CA TYR A 78 11.28 -7.77 -5.02
C TYR A 78 11.89 -8.58 -6.17
N HIS A 79 12.81 -8.00 -6.95
CA HIS A 79 13.44 -8.72 -8.06
C HIS A 79 14.16 -9.98 -7.61
N VAL A 80 14.96 -9.89 -6.53
CA VAL A 80 15.69 -11.06 -6.01
C VAL A 80 14.73 -12.17 -5.55
N LEU A 81 13.70 -11.82 -4.78
CA LEU A 81 12.75 -12.81 -4.25
C LEU A 81 11.87 -13.40 -5.36
N ALA A 82 11.34 -12.55 -6.24
CA ALA A 82 10.47 -12.98 -7.33
C ALA A 82 11.21 -13.91 -8.30
N GLU A 83 12.47 -13.62 -8.64
CA GLU A 83 13.26 -14.50 -9.49
C GLU A 83 13.55 -15.85 -8.82
N ALA A 84 13.86 -15.87 -7.53
CA ALA A 84 14.05 -17.10 -6.77
C ALA A 84 12.76 -17.95 -6.74
N ASP A 85 11.61 -17.32 -6.50
CA ASP A 85 10.33 -18.03 -6.48
C ASP A 85 9.93 -18.54 -7.86
N ILE A 86 10.11 -17.74 -8.92
CA ILE A 86 9.80 -18.14 -10.30
C ILE A 86 10.69 -19.32 -10.72
N THR A 87 11.99 -19.26 -10.44
CA THR A 87 12.92 -20.35 -10.81
C THR A 87 12.59 -21.64 -10.04
N SER A 88 12.29 -21.55 -8.74
CA SER A 88 11.86 -22.70 -7.94
C SER A 88 10.56 -23.33 -8.47
N ASN A 89 9.58 -22.51 -8.86
CA ASN A 89 8.30 -23.00 -9.39
C ASN A 89 8.44 -23.64 -10.78
N MET A 90 9.31 -23.12 -11.64
CA MET A 90 9.53 -23.61 -13.01
C MET A 90 10.52 -24.77 -13.10
N ALA A 91 11.28 -25.05 -12.03
CA ALA A 91 12.17 -26.20 -11.96
C ALA A 91 11.44 -27.53 -11.75
N ARG A 92 10.12 -27.49 -11.54
CA ARG A 92 9.25 -28.65 -11.30
C ARG A 92 8.41 -28.95 -12.54
#